data_AF-A0A7G9Y928-F1
#
_entry.id   AF-A0A7G9Y928-F1
#
_cell.length_a   1.000
_cell.length_b   1.000
_cell.length_c   1.000
_cell.angle_alpha   90.00
_cell.angle_beta   90.00
_cell.angle_gamma   90.00
#
_symmetry.space_group_name_H-M   'P 1'
#
loop_
_entity.id
_entity.type
_entity.pdbx_description
1 polymer ?
#
loop_
_entity_poly.entity_id
_entity_poly.type
_entity_poly.pdbx_seq_one_letter_code
_entity_poly.pdbx_strand_id
1 'polypeptide(L)'
;MHPELQAEIKFGLENSNVDKIDELSELCELFLKQGSEWKGADQEIKDLRHGCNVSNDKRSETLMDVVKHEVQFQYNLWKEDYHNALSSAQNVIDKLSGDDFKGYRALWYYFAGCIAWQLWRLYPKQGFEKLAKDNFNRSTNCINTRSWFSNVSLPTELKIPTIDNLTKANIKSAENIQTNIIKFGLTGPNFEEKIEGIENFISVDTPKKFEEGVTKLGKLLGFVTEHPSNQAAPDSVWQISDSILIIFEAKSDENKEGGISVSTCREANNHYNWAKSSISLFDKIEKKYAVVVSHREKIDKQALPFAENLYFMHISRVREIFESISGVYRRLRSQFTTYDEEEIQSKIMEELAQKKLDPESIIMEIESMPLDKIPQK
;
A
#
# COMPACT_ATOMS: atom_id res chain seq x y z
N MET A 1 -12.97 29.33 -0.29
CA MET A 1 -13.57 29.37 1.07
C MET A 1 -14.11 30.78 1.32
N HIS A 2 -15.23 30.94 2.02
CA HIS A 2 -15.80 32.26 2.28
C HIS A 2 -14.84 33.11 3.14
N PRO A 3 -14.64 34.40 2.85
CA PRO A 3 -13.70 35.26 3.59
C PRO A 3 -13.97 35.34 5.10
N GLU A 4 -15.22 35.20 5.54
CA GLU A 4 -15.58 35.17 6.96
C GLU A 4 -15.00 33.94 7.67
N LEU A 5 -15.18 32.75 7.08
CA LEU A 5 -14.61 31.50 7.62
C LEU A 5 -13.08 31.52 7.61
N GLN A 6 -12.45 32.15 6.61
CA GLN A 6 -10.99 32.35 6.58
C GLN A 6 -10.51 33.24 7.73
N ALA A 7 -11.21 34.35 7.97
CA ALA A 7 -10.87 35.29 9.03
C ALA A 7 -11.06 34.65 10.42
N GLU A 8 -12.16 33.91 10.63
CA GLU A 8 -12.43 33.22 11.90
C GLU A 8 -11.40 32.12 12.20
N ILE A 9 -11.04 31.29 11.23
CA ILE A 9 -10.02 30.25 11.41
C ILE A 9 -8.65 30.88 11.70
N LYS A 10 -8.29 31.93 10.96
CA LYS A 10 -7.01 32.62 11.15
C LYS A 10 -6.93 33.30 12.52
N PHE A 11 -7.98 34.02 12.91
CA PHE A 11 -8.10 34.63 14.23
C PHE A 11 -8.01 33.57 15.34
N GLY A 12 -8.71 32.43 15.16
CA GLY A 12 -8.64 31.30 16.08
C GLY A 12 -7.23 30.73 16.21
N LEU A 13 -6.52 30.54 15.09
CA LEU A 13 -5.14 30.05 15.09
C LEU A 13 -4.18 31.01 15.80
N GLU A 14 -4.25 32.31 15.50
CA GLU A 14 -3.40 33.33 16.09
C GLU A 14 -3.61 33.46 17.61
N ASN A 15 -4.86 33.35 18.07
CA ASN A 15 -5.19 33.42 19.50
C ASN A 15 -5.09 32.07 20.24
N SER A 16 -4.93 30.96 19.52
CA SER A 16 -4.76 29.63 20.14
C SER A 16 -3.32 29.34 20.59
N ASN A 17 -2.36 30.17 20.20
CA ASN A 17 -0.94 29.99 20.52
C ASN A 17 -0.60 30.63 21.89
N VAL A 18 -1.07 30.00 22.97
CA VAL A 18 -0.87 30.46 24.36
C VAL A 18 0.04 29.51 25.13
N ASP A 19 0.85 30.06 26.04
CA ASP A 19 1.83 29.28 26.83
C ASP A 19 1.16 28.45 27.94
N LYS A 20 -0.09 28.79 28.33
CA LYS A 20 -0.85 28.13 29.41
C LYS A 20 -2.26 27.76 28.97
N ILE A 21 -2.69 26.56 29.35
CA ILE A 21 -4.04 26.03 29.04
C ILE A 21 -5.16 26.86 29.69
N ASP A 22 -4.89 27.46 30.85
CA ASP A 22 -5.88 28.28 31.56
C ASP A 22 -6.25 29.54 30.75
N GLU A 23 -5.30 30.11 30.01
CA GLU A 23 -5.53 31.27 29.13
C GLU A 23 -6.43 30.90 27.94
N LEU A 24 -6.30 29.67 27.43
CA LEU A 24 -7.17 29.16 26.36
C LEU A 24 -8.62 28.98 26.87
N SER A 25 -8.79 28.56 28.12
CA SER A 25 -10.10 28.38 28.75
C SER A 25 -10.81 29.72 28.95
N GLU A 26 -10.08 30.75 29.37
CA GLU A 26 -10.59 32.12 29.48
C GLU A 26 -11.01 32.69 28.12
N LEU A 27 -10.24 32.45 27.06
CA LEU A 27 -10.59 32.84 25.69
C LEU A 27 -11.86 32.14 25.18
N CYS A 28 -12.03 30.85 25.46
CA CYS A 28 -13.26 30.13 25.13
C CYS A 28 -14.48 30.67 25.90
N GLU A 29 -14.32 31.03 27.17
CA GLU A 29 -15.40 31.65 27.94
C GLU A 29 -15.76 33.05 27.42
N LEU A 30 -14.77 33.85 27.03
CA LEU A 30 -14.97 35.16 26.40
C LEU A 30 -15.73 35.05 25.07
N PHE A 31 -15.35 34.08 24.24
CA PHE A 31 -16.03 33.76 22.98
C PHE A 31 -17.50 33.40 23.20
N LEU A 32 -17.79 32.56 24.21
CA LEU A 32 -19.16 32.13 24.52
C LEU A 32 -20.01 33.24 25.15
N LYS A 33 -19.42 34.11 25.98
CA LYS A 33 -20.13 35.20 26.65
C LYS A 33 -20.47 36.37 25.71
N GLN A 34 -19.72 36.53 24.60
CA GLN A 34 -19.89 37.62 23.62
C GLN A 34 -20.09 39.01 24.26
N GLY A 35 -19.31 39.30 25.30
CA GLY A 35 -19.41 40.54 26.08
C GLY A 35 -18.84 41.78 25.37
N SER A 36 -18.65 42.87 26.11
CA SER A 36 -18.03 44.09 25.56
C SER A 36 -16.62 43.88 25.02
N GLU A 37 -15.87 42.93 25.59
CA GLU A 37 -14.51 42.55 25.18
C GLU A 37 -14.51 41.81 23.83
N TRP A 38 -15.59 41.09 23.50
CA TRP A 38 -15.76 40.42 22.20
C TRP A 38 -15.88 41.41 21.03
N LYS A 39 -16.34 42.65 21.27
CA LYS A 39 -16.46 43.66 20.20
C LYS A 39 -15.11 44.06 19.60
N GLY A 40 -14.02 43.95 20.36
CA GLY A 40 -12.67 44.17 19.84
C GLY A 40 -12.24 43.05 18.90
N ALA A 41 -12.42 41.80 19.34
CA ALA A 41 -12.16 40.60 18.54
C ALA A 41 -13.02 40.53 17.27
N ASP A 42 -14.31 40.89 17.35
CA ASP A 42 -15.22 40.93 16.20
C ASP A 42 -14.79 42.00 15.16
N GLN A 43 -14.23 43.13 15.62
CA GLN A 43 -13.69 44.13 14.72
C GLN A 43 -12.40 43.65 14.04
N GLU A 44 -11.54 42.94 14.77
CA GLU A 44 -10.31 42.35 14.22
C GLU A 44 -10.60 41.24 13.19
N ILE A 45 -11.61 40.39 13.44
CA ILE A 45 -12.09 39.40 12.47
C ILE A 45 -12.62 40.10 11.20
N LYS A 46 -13.35 41.21 11.35
CA LYS A 46 -13.81 42.02 10.20
C LYS A 46 -12.63 42.62 9.44
N ASP A 47 -11.61 43.12 10.11
CA ASP A 47 -10.44 43.71 9.46
C ASP A 47 -9.62 42.63 8.72
N LEU A 48 -9.44 41.45 9.33
CA LEU A 48 -8.86 40.26 8.69
C LEU A 48 -9.65 39.83 7.45
N ARG A 49 -10.99 39.85 7.52
CA ARG A 49 -11.87 39.56 6.37
C ARG A 49 -11.61 40.52 5.20
N HIS A 50 -11.39 41.81 5.46
CA HIS A 50 -11.10 42.79 4.40
C HIS A 50 -9.74 42.56 3.74
N GLY A 51 -8.79 41.91 4.44
CA GLY A 51 -7.50 41.49 3.89
C GLY A 51 -7.51 40.11 3.19
N CYS A 52 -8.54 39.30 3.40
CA CYS A 52 -8.66 37.97 2.81
C CYS A 52 -9.16 38.04 1.37
N ASN A 53 -8.23 38.01 0.41
CA ASN A 53 -8.57 37.70 -0.98
C ASN A 53 -8.86 36.21 -1.12
N VAL A 54 -9.97 35.87 -1.77
CA VAL A 54 -10.26 34.50 -2.21
C VAL A 54 -9.19 34.13 -3.24
N SER A 55 -8.14 33.46 -2.77
CA SER A 55 -7.20 32.77 -3.64
C SER A 55 -7.98 31.65 -4.33
N ASN A 56 -8.35 31.87 -5.58
CA ASN A 56 -8.74 30.78 -6.46
C ASN A 56 -7.45 30.01 -6.77
N ASP A 57 -7.30 28.85 -6.16
CA ASP A 57 -6.31 27.89 -6.59
C ASP A 57 -6.63 27.49 -8.04
N LYS A 58 -5.62 27.48 -8.91
CA LYS A 58 -5.71 27.06 -10.32
C LYS A 58 -6.34 25.67 -10.45
N ARG A 59 -6.18 24.82 -9.44
CA ARG A 59 -6.83 23.50 -9.35
C ARG A 59 -8.35 23.62 -9.25
N SER A 60 -8.83 24.53 -8.41
CA SER A 60 -10.26 24.78 -8.19
C SER A 60 -10.93 25.33 -9.45
N GLU A 61 -10.25 26.21 -10.19
CA GLU A 61 -10.76 26.72 -11.47
C GLU A 61 -10.92 25.62 -12.52
N THR A 62 -9.94 24.70 -12.58
CA THR A 62 -9.98 23.55 -13.48
C THR A 62 -11.16 22.64 -13.15
N LEU A 63 -11.37 22.31 -11.86
CA LEU A 63 -12.51 21.50 -11.43
C LEU A 63 -13.85 22.19 -11.71
N MET A 64 -13.94 23.51 -11.50
CA MET A 64 -15.14 24.29 -11.79
C MET A 64 -15.54 24.24 -13.27
N ASP A 65 -14.56 24.28 -14.18
CA ASP A 65 -14.82 24.21 -15.63
C ASP A 65 -15.18 22.80 -16.13
N VAL A 66 -14.83 21.77 -15.34
CA VAL A 66 -15.13 20.37 -15.63
C VAL A 66 -16.51 19.96 -15.13
N VAL A 67 -16.94 20.43 -13.95
CA VAL A 67 -18.22 20.08 -13.29
C VAL A 67 -19.44 20.08 -14.22
N LYS A 68 -19.54 21.05 -15.14
CA LYS A 68 -20.66 21.11 -16.10
C LYS A 68 -20.76 19.85 -16.95
N HIS A 69 -19.62 19.31 -17.38
CA HIS A 69 -19.54 18.12 -18.21
C HIS A 69 -19.77 16.84 -17.40
N GLU A 70 -19.41 16.84 -16.12
CA GLU A 70 -19.68 15.73 -15.20
C GLU A 70 -21.18 15.55 -14.97
N VAL A 71 -21.88 16.66 -14.70
CA VAL A 71 -23.33 16.68 -14.52
C VAL A 71 -24.02 16.29 -15.83
N GLN A 72 -23.55 16.81 -16.97
CA GLN A 72 -24.06 16.43 -18.29
C GLN A 72 -23.88 14.92 -18.56
N PHE A 73 -22.71 14.37 -18.21
CA PHE A 73 -22.43 12.94 -18.30
C PHE A 73 -23.45 12.12 -17.51
N GLN A 74 -23.71 12.48 -16.25
CA GLN A 74 -24.68 11.78 -15.41
C GLN A 74 -26.08 11.83 -16.02
N TYR A 75 -26.56 13.00 -16.46
CA TYR A 75 -27.88 13.11 -17.09
C TYR A 75 -27.99 12.30 -18.38
N ASN A 76 -26.95 12.30 -19.21
CA ASN A 76 -26.93 11.51 -20.45
C ASN A 76 -26.92 10.02 -20.16
N LEU A 77 -26.18 9.58 -19.13
CA LEU A 77 -26.16 8.20 -18.68
C LEU A 77 -27.54 7.72 -18.22
N TRP A 78 -28.25 8.52 -17.42
CA TRP A 78 -29.61 8.22 -16.96
C TRP A 78 -30.64 8.18 -18.10
N LYS A 79 -30.39 8.89 -19.19
CA LYS A 79 -31.21 8.87 -20.40
C LYS A 79 -30.83 7.75 -21.38
N GLU A 80 -29.84 6.93 -21.01
CA GLU A 80 -29.23 5.92 -21.90
C GLU A 80 -28.64 6.50 -23.19
N ASP A 81 -28.34 7.80 -23.20
CA ASP A 81 -27.69 8.48 -24.32
C ASP A 81 -26.17 8.31 -24.23
N TYR A 82 -25.73 7.10 -24.56
CA TYR A 82 -24.35 6.69 -24.42
C TYR A 82 -23.37 7.47 -25.32
N HIS A 83 -23.82 7.98 -26.47
CA HIS A 83 -22.96 8.77 -27.36
C HIS A 83 -22.63 10.14 -26.74
N ASN A 84 -23.65 10.84 -26.26
CA ASN A 84 -23.45 12.15 -25.62
C ASN A 84 -22.80 12.01 -24.24
N ALA A 85 -23.04 10.91 -23.52
CA ALA A 85 -22.30 10.57 -22.31
C ALA A 85 -20.80 10.41 -22.60
N LEU A 86 -20.43 9.63 -23.63
CA LEU A 86 -19.02 9.43 -23.99
C LEU A 86 -18.32 10.74 -24.35
N SER A 87 -18.97 11.61 -25.13
CA SER A 87 -18.41 12.93 -25.47
C SER A 87 -18.23 13.81 -24.22
N SER A 88 -19.18 13.78 -23.29
CA SER A 88 -19.07 14.51 -22.02
C SER A 88 -17.90 14.00 -21.18
N ALA A 89 -17.70 12.67 -21.12
CA ALA A 89 -16.56 12.07 -20.41
C ALA A 89 -15.21 12.46 -21.04
N GLN A 90 -15.12 12.49 -22.37
CA GLN A 90 -13.90 12.92 -23.08
C GLN A 90 -13.58 14.39 -22.79
N ASN A 91 -14.59 15.26 -22.79
CA ASN A 91 -14.40 16.67 -22.44
C ASN A 91 -13.90 16.87 -21.01
N VAL A 92 -14.29 15.99 -20.08
CA VAL A 92 -13.74 15.99 -18.71
C VAL A 92 -12.26 15.57 -18.75
N ILE A 93 -11.95 14.45 -19.39
CA ILE A 93 -10.59 13.90 -19.48
C ILE A 93 -9.61 14.91 -20.11
N ASP A 94 -10.01 15.57 -21.19
CA ASP A 94 -9.15 16.51 -21.93
C ASP A 94 -8.80 17.76 -21.12
N LYS A 95 -9.71 18.18 -20.23
CA LYS A 95 -9.53 19.36 -19.36
C LYS A 95 -8.73 19.05 -18.10
N LEU A 96 -8.88 17.83 -17.56
CA LEU A 96 -8.08 17.35 -16.45
C LEU A 96 -6.65 17.09 -16.96
N SER A 97 -5.77 18.10 -16.85
CA SER A 97 -4.38 18.03 -17.28
C SER A 97 -3.42 18.27 -16.10
N GLY A 98 -2.21 17.70 -16.15
CA GLY A 98 -1.22 17.80 -15.07
C GLY A 98 -1.25 16.63 -14.08
N ASP A 99 -0.22 16.55 -13.24
CA ASP A 99 -0.02 15.39 -12.36
C ASP A 99 -1.01 15.35 -11.18
N ASP A 100 -1.46 16.52 -10.74
CA ASP A 100 -2.43 16.71 -9.65
C ASP A 100 -3.77 15.97 -9.84
N PHE A 101 -4.16 15.67 -11.07
CA PHE A 101 -5.46 15.06 -11.40
C PHE A 101 -5.34 13.65 -11.95
N LYS A 102 -4.18 12.98 -11.83
CA LYS A 102 -3.96 11.62 -12.36
C LYS A 102 -5.01 10.62 -11.87
N GLY A 103 -5.22 10.56 -10.56
CA GLY A 103 -6.23 9.69 -9.96
C GLY A 103 -7.65 9.99 -10.44
N TYR A 104 -8.01 11.28 -10.52
CA TYR A 104 -9.35 11.67 -10.97
C TYR A 104 -9.58 11.37 -12.46
N ARG A 105 -8.59 11.63 -13.30
CA ARG A 105 -8.63 11.33 -14.73
C ARG A 105 -8.69 9.83 -15.00
N ALA A 106 -8.01 9.02 -14.21
CA ALA A 106 -8.09 7.57 -14.30
C ALA A 106 -9.53 7.05 -14.09
N LEU A 107 -10.26 7.61 -13.12
CA LEU A 107 -11.66 7.30 -12.91
C LEU A 107 -12.53 7.66 -14.13
N TRP A 108 -12.29 8.82 -14.72
CA TRP A 108 -13.01 9.23 -15.93
C TRP A 108 -12.67 8.38 -17.15
N TYR A 109 -11.42 7.94 -17.30
CA TYR A 109 -11.06 6.93 -18.30
C TYR A 109 -11.82 5.62 -18.08
N TYR A 110 -12.03 5.18 -16.84
CA TYR A 110 -12.84 4.00 -16.55
C TYR A 110 -14.30 4.20 -16.94
N PHE A 111 -14.92 5.33 -16.58
CA PHE A 111 -16.28 5.64 -17.00
C PHE A 111 -16.42 5.69 -18.53
N ALA A 112 -15.49 6.35 -19.22
CA ALA A 112 -15.46 6.37 -20.68
C ALA A 112 -15.30 4.96 -21.28
N GLY A 113 -14.48 4.11 -20.64
CA GLY A 113 -14.32 2.69 -21.00
C GLY A 113 -15.62 1.89 -20.86
N CYS A 114 -16.34 2.06 -19.73
CA CYS A 114 -17.63 1.41 -19.50
C CYS A 114 -18.68 1.82 -20.55
N ILE A 115 -18.78 3.11 -20.87
CA ILE A 115 -19.73 3.60 -21.88
C ILE A 115 -19.36 3.10 -23.28
N ALA A 116 -18.08 3.12 -23.64
CA ALA A 116 -17.62 2.57 -24.90
C ALA A 116 -17.88 1.06 -25.02
N TRP A 117 -17.75 0.31 -23.92
CA TRP A 117 -18.12 -1.11 -23.88
C TRP A 117 -19.62 -1.33 -24.07
N GLN A 118 -20.48 -0.52 -23.43
CA GLN A 118 -21.93 -0.59 -23.65
C GLN A 118 -22.31 -0.25 -25.10
N LEU A 119 -21.69 0.79 -25.67
CA LEU A 119 -21.88 1.15 -27.08
C LEU A 119 -21.44 0.03 -28.02
N TRP A 120 -20.35 -0.67 -27.72
CA TRP A 120 -19.92 -1.83 -28.49
C TRP A 120 -20.94 -2.99 -28.42
N ARG A 121 -21.54 -3.24 -27.26
CA ARG A 121 -22.59 -4.27 -27.10
C ARG A 121 -23.85 -3.94 -27.91
N LEU A 122 -24.24 -2.67 -27.95
CA LEU A 122 -25.40 -2.22 -28.72
C LEU A 122 -25.11 -2.10 -30.22
N TYR A 123 -23.89 -1.67 -30.58
CA TYR A 123 -23.46 -1.42 -31.96
C TYR A 123 -22.09 -2.05 -32.29
N PRO A 124 -22.00 -3.38 -32.43
CA PRO A 124 -20.71 -4.09 -32.57
C PRO A 124 -19.86 -3.68 -33.79
N LYS A 125 -20.47 -3.10 -34.83
CA LYS A 125 -19.80 -2.76 -36.11
C LYS A 125 -19.13 -1.37 -36.13
N GLN A 126 -19.27 -0.56 -35.08
CA GLN A 126 -18.77 0.83 -35.09
C GLN A 126 -17.37 1.00 -34.46
N GLY A 127 -16.67 -0.08 -34.11
CA GLY A 127 -15.28 -0.02 -33.68
C GLY A 127 -15.04 0.48 -32.24
N PHE A 128 -16.10 0.63 -31.43
CA PHE A 128 -16.03 1.04 -30.02
C PHE A 128 -15.24 0.07 -29.12
N GLU A 129 -15.01 -1.16 -29.56
CA GLU A 129 -14.18 -2.14 -28.85
C GLU A 129 -12.76 -1.61 -28.59
N LYS A 130 -12.13 -1.00 -29.60
CA LYS A 130 -10.77 -0.44 -29.47
C LYS A 130 -10.75 0.74 -28.51
N LEU A 131 -11.78 1.58 -28.56
CA LEU A 131 -11.92 2.74 -27.69
C LEU A 131 -12.12 2.33 -26.23
N ALA A 132 -12.93 1.30 -25.98
CA ALA A 132 -13.10 0.74 -24.64
C ALA A 132 -11.78 0.20 -24.09
N LYS A 133 -11.05 -0.61 -24.90
CA LYS A 133 -9.74 -1.14 -24.53
C LYS A 133 -8.72 -0.04 -24.21
N ASP A 134 -8.62 0.99 -25.06
CA ASP A 134 -7.68 2.10 -24.86
C ASP A 134 -8.01 2.88 -23.58
N ASN A 135 -9.28 3.22 -23.35
CA ASN A 135 -9.70 3.91 -22.15
C ASN A 135 -9.44 3.09 -20.88
N PHE A 136 -9.72 1.79 -20.87
CA PHE A 136 -9.39 0.94 -19.72
C PHE A 136 -7.87 0.83 -19.49
N ASN A 137 -7.07 0.70 -20.54
CA ASN A 137 -5.60 0.70 -20.41
C ASN A 137 -5.06 2.02 -19.87
N ARG A 138 -5.58 3.16 -20.34
CA ARG A 138 -5.19 4.48 -19.82
C ARG A 138 -5.61 4.65 -18.37
N SER A 139 -6.80 4.17 -18.03
CA SER A 139 -7.32 4.17 -16.67
C SER A 139 -6.39 3.41 -15.70
N THR A 140 -5.92 2.22 -16.08
CA THR A 140 -4.98 1.43 -15.27
C THR A 140 -3.59 2.06 -15.22
N ASN A 141 -3.09 2.64 -16.31
CA ASN A 141 -1.75 3.24 -16.37
C ASN A 141 -1.67 4.61 -15.69
N CYS A 142 -2.80 5.31 -15.51
CA CYS A 142 -2.82 6.60 -14.83
C CYS A 142 -2.62 6.47 -13.30
N ILE A 143 -2.91 5.30 -12.71
CA ILE A 143 -2.74 5.02 -11.28
C ILE A 143 -1.77 3.85 -11.13
N ASN A 144 -0.49 4.15 -10.92
CA ASN A 144 0.50 3.15 -10.51
C ASN A 144 0.58 2.99 -8.99
N THR A 145 -0.30 3.66 -8.24
CA THR A 145 -0.17 3.84 -6.79
C THR A 145 -1.32 3.21 -5.99
N ARG A 146 -2.55 3.04 -6.47
CA ARG A 146 -3.64 2.52 -5.61
C ARG A 146 -4.11 1.10 -5.94
N SER A 147 -4.26 0.24 -4.92
CA SER A 147 -4.64 -1.16 -5.10
C SER A 147 -6.13 -1.37 -5.35
N TRP A 148 -7.02 -0.50 -4.86
CA TRP A 148 -8.46 -0.74 -5.03
C TRP A 148 -8.90 -0.62 -6.49
N PHE A 149 -8.27 0.29 -7.25
CA PHE A 149 -8.60 0.52 -8.65
C PHE A 149 -8.09 -0.60 -9.55
N SER A 150 -6.92 -1.18 -9.23
CA SER A 150 -6.39 -2.37 -9.93
C SER A 150 -7.20 -3.65 -9.69
N ASN A 151 -8.11 -3.62 -8.71
CA ASN A 151 -9.06 -4.69 -8.39
C ASN A 151 -10.45 -4.48 -9.02
N VAL A 152 -10.68 -3.36 -9.72
CA VAL A 152 -11.94 -3.13 -10.41
C VAL A 152 -12.08 -4.15 -11.54
N SER A 153 -13.19 -4.90 -11.53
CA SER A 153 -13.45 -5.94 -12.51
C SER A 153 -13.68 -5.33 -13.90
N LEU A 154 -12.81 -5.65 -14.84
CA LEU A 154 -12.96 -5.26 -16.24
C LEU A 154 -13.80 -6.29 -17.02
N PRO A 155 -14.54 -5.87 -18.07
CA PRO A 155 -15.29 -6.80 -18.89
C PRO A 155 -14.39 -7.86 -19.52
N THR A 156 -14.62 -9.14 -19.18
CA THR A 156 -13.77 -10.26 -19.61
C THR A 156 -13.76 -10.43 -21.14
N GLU A 157 -14.83 -10.02 -21.84
CA GLU A 157 -14.90 -10.13 -23.30
C GLU A 157 -13.87 -9.22 -24.01
N LEU A 158 -13.43 -8.14 -23.37
CA LEU A 158 -12.49 -7.20 -23.96
C LEU A 158 -11.03 -7.67 -23.88
N LYS A 159 -10.71 -8.80 -23.20
CA LYS A 159 -9.32 -9.32 -23.08
C LYS A 159 -8.28 -8.23 -22.79
N ILE A 160 -8.62 -7.29 -21.90
CA ILE A 160 -7.74 -6.17 -21.55
C ILE A 160 -6.58 -6.76 -20.74
N PRO A 161 -5.33 -6.34 -20.99
CA PRO A 161 -4.19 -6.74 -20.16
C PRO A 161 -4.50 -6.38 -18.70
N THR A 162 -4.63 -7.39 -17.85
CA THR A 162 -4.69 -7.17 -16.41
C THR A 162 -3.30 -6.77 -15.92
N ILE A 163 -3.24 -5.82 -15.00
CA ILE A 163 -1.99 -5.53 -14.26
C ILE A 163 -1.49 -6.84 -13.67
N ASP A 164 -0.22 -7.15 -13.90
CA ASP A 164 0.40 -8.37 -13.41
C ASP A 164 0.31 -8.47 -11.87
N ASN A 165 0.19 -9.69 -11.37
CA ASN A 165 -0.01 -9.94 -9.95
C ASN A 165 1.16 -9.45 -9.08
N LEU A 166 2.40 -9.47 -9.60
CA LEU A 166 3.57 -8.92 -8.89
C LEU A 166 3.52 -7.40 -8.83
N THR A 167 3.10 -6.73 -9.90
CA THR A 167 2.89 -5.27 -9.87
C THR A 167 1.82 -4.89 -8.84
N LYS A 168 0.71 -5.63 -8.77
CA LYS A 168 -0.32 -5.43 -7.72
C LYS A 168 0.25 -5.64 -6.32
N ALA A 169 1.10 -6.65 -6.13
CA ALA A 169 1.77 -6.92 -4.88
C ALA A 169 2.67 -5.75 -4.45
N ASN A 170 3.47 -5.19 -5.36
CA ASN A 170 4.34 -4.05 -5.09
C ASN A 170 3.52 -2.83 -4.62
N ILE A 171 2.41 -2.54 -5.30
CA ILE A 171 1.52 -1.43 -4.96
C ILE A 171 0.94 -1.61 -3.55
N LYS A 172 0.34 -2.78 -3.29
CA LYS A 172 -0.30 -3.10 -1.99
C LYS A 172 0.71 -3.12 -0.84
N SER A 173 1.93 -3.62 -1.07
CA SER A 173 3.05 -3.56 -0.12
C SER A 173 3.36 -2.10 0.25
N ALA A 174 3.45 -1.21 -0.74
CA ALA A 174 3.72 0.21 -0.51
C ALA A 174 2.61 0.91 0.29
N GLU A 175 1.33 0.65 -0.02
CA GLU A 175 0.19 1.19 0.75
C GLU A 175 0.22 0.73 2.22
N ASN A 176 0.53 -0.55 2.45
CA ASN A 176 0.60 -1.10 3.79
C ASN A 176 1.77 -0.51 4.59
N ILE A 177 2.93 -0.34 3.95
CA ILE A 177 4.09 0.34 4.58
C ILE A 177 3.74 1.78 4.93
N GLN A 178 3.09 2.50 4.02
CA GLN A 178 2.65 3.87 4.27
C GLN A 178 1.73 3.95 5.50
N THR A 179 0.74 3.06 5.57
CA THR A 179 -0.19 2.92 6.70
C THR A 179 0.56 2.59 7.99
N ASN A 180 1.53 1.67 7.94
CA ASN A 180 2.34 1.29 9.10
C ASN A 180 3.17 2.44 9.64
N ILE A 181 3.81 3.24 8.77
CA ILE A 181 4.60 4.40 9.19
C ILE A 181 3.73 5.42 9.92
N ILE A 182 2.54 5.72 9.38
CA ILE A 182 1.56 6.61 10.04
C ILE A 182 1.15 6.04 11.40
N LYS A 183 0.85 4.74 11.47
CA LYS A 183 0.45 4.05 12.70
C LYS A 183 1.55 4.02 13.77
N PHE A 184 2.81 3.91 13.37
CA PHE A 184 3.95 3.95 14.29
C PHE A 184 4.19 5.35 14.86
N GLY A 185 3.75 6.36 14.12
CA GLY A 185 3.75 7.76 14.53
C GLY A 185 4.85 8.56 13.83
N LEU A 186 4.47 9.70 13.24
CA LEU A 186 5.41 10.58 12.54
C LEU A 186 6.32 11.36 13.50
N THR A 187 5.90 11.53 14.75
CA THR A 187 6.64 12.23 15.81
C THR A 187 6.71 11.39 17.09
N GLY A 188 7.66 11.71 17.98
CA GLY A 188 7.82 11.04 19.28
C GLY A 188 8.54 9.68 19.24
N PRO A 189 8.70 9.04 20.41
CA PRO A 189 9.54 7.84 20.59
C PRO A 189 8.87 6.54 20.13
N ASN A 190 7.54 6.49 20.08
CA ASN A 190 6.76 5.27 19.80
C ASN A 190 7.21 4.55 18.51
N PHE A 191 7.57 5.30 17.47
CA PHE A 191 8.08 4.70 16.24
C PHE A 191 9.35 3.87 16.47
N GLU A 192 10.31 4.43 17.21
CA GLU A 192 11.59 3.75 17.45
C GLU A 192 11.39 2.57 18.40
N GLU A 193 10.55 2.74 19.44
CA GLU A 193 10.16 1.64 20.34
C GLU A 193 9.53 0.46 19.57
N LYS A 194 8.75 0.72 18.51
CA LYS A 194 8.19 -0.33 17.65
C LYS A 194 9.27 -1.03 16.82
N ILE A 195 10.20 -0.28 16.23
CA ILE A 195 11.28 -0.83 15.41
C ILE A 195 12.25 -1.65 16.28
N GLU A 196 12.74 -1.09 17.38
CA GLU A 196 13.59 -1.78 18.36
C GLU A 196 12.87 -2.99 18.97
N GLY A 197 11.57 -2.85 19.22
CA GLY A 197 10.72 -3.95 19.66
C GLY A 197 10.76 -5.15 18.72
N ILE A 198 10.80 -4.93 17.40
CA ILE A 198 10.91 -6.00 16.39
C ILE A 198 12.36 -6.52 16.29
N GLU A 199 13.34 -5.64 16.37
CA GLU A 199 14.77 -5.98 16.38
C GLU A 199 15.12 -6.99 17.49
N ASN A 200 14.56 -6.78 18.68
CA ASN A 200 14.74 -7.65 19.84
C ASN A 200 14.22 -9.09 19.62
N PHE A 201 13.29 -9.31 18.69
CA PHE A 201 12.82 -10.63 18.30
C PHE A 201 13.71 -11.27 17.23
N ILE A 202 14.15 -10.49 16.23
CA ILE A 202 14.91 -10.98 15.06
C ILE A 202 16.40 -11.23 15.38
N SER A 203 16.96 -10.47 16.33
CA SER A 203 18.37 -10.53 16.70
C SER A 203 18.76 -11.74 17.54
N VAL A 204 17.79 -12.44 18.15
CA VAL A 204 18.04 -13.58 19.03
C VAL A 204 17.76 -14.91 18.34
N ASP A 205 18.53 -15.94 18.70
CA ASP A 205 18.39 -17.32 18.18
C ASP A 205 17.39 -18.16 19.01
N THR A 206 16.55 -17.52 19.83
CA THR A 206 15.49 -18.22 20.57
C THR A 206 14.34 -18.53 19.60
N PRO A 207 13.97 -19.80 19.34
CA PRO A 207 13.05 -20.19 18.26
C PRO A 207 11.78 -19.34 18.21
N LYS A 208 10.92 -19.44 19.22
CA LYS A 208 9.66 -18.67 19.31
C LYS A 208 9.83 -17.17 19.11
N LYS A 209 10.92 -16.58 19.62
CA LYS A 209 11.16 -15.14 19.45
C LYS A 209 11.55 -14.83 18.02
N PHE A 210 12.44 -15.62 17.43
CA PHE A 210 12.87 -15.45 16.05
C PHE A 210 11.71 -15.65 15.08
N GLU A 211 10.89 -16.70 15.27
CA GLU A 211 9.68 -16.98 14.49
C GLU A 211 8.71 -15.78 14.51
N GLU A 212 8.42 -15.24 15.71
CA GLU A 212 7.60 -14.02 15.87
C GLU A 212 8.27 -12.81 15.18
N GLY A 213 9.60 -12.73 15.23
CA GLY A 213 10.41 -11.74 14.53
C GLY A 213 10.22 -11.81 13.01
N VAL A 214 10.30 -13.00 12.41
CA VAL A 214 10.05 -13.24 10.98
C VAL A 214 8.62 -12.83 10.60
N THR A 215 7.62 -13.14 11.43
CA THR A 215 6.25 -12.70 11.20
C THR A 215 6.12 -11.17 11.22
N LYS A 216 6.76 -10.50 12.19
CA LYS A 216 6.78 -9.04 12.29
C LYS A 216 7.56 -8.38 11.15
N LEU A 217 8.61 -9.02 10.66
CA LEU A 217 9.38 -8.57 9.49
C LEU A 217 8.50 -8.51 8.24
N GLY A 218 7.72 -9.56 7.96
CA GLY A 218 6.79 -9.53 6.83
C GLY A 218 5.73 -8.42 6.95
N LYS A 219 5.29 -8.08 8.18
CA LYS A 219 4.42 -6.90 8.38
C LYS A 219 5.15 -5.60 8.05
N LEU A 220 6.42 -5.46 8.42
CA LEU A 220 7.23 -4.29 8.05
C LEU A 220 7.40 -4.18 6.53
N LEU A 221 7.52 -5.30 5.81
CA LEU A 221 7.53 -5.33 4.34
C LEU A 221 6.15 -5.07 3.70
N GLY A 222 5.11 -4.81 4.49
CA GLY A 222 3.78 -4.49 4.00
C GLY A 222 2.98 -5.73 3.58
N PHE A 223 3.32 -6.91 4.08
CA PHE A 223 2.61 -8.15 3.78
C PHE A 223 1.57 -8.49 4.85
N VAL A 224 0.59 -9.31 4.47
CA VAL A 224 -0.32 -9.92 5.44
C VAL A 224 0.41 -11.11 6.04
N THR A 225 0.57 -11.14 7.37
CA THR A 225 1.31 -12.21 8.02
C THR A 225 0.59 -12.83 9.20
N GLU A 226 0.88 -14.10 9.43
CA GLU A 226 0.35 -14.90 10.51
C GLU A 226 1.48 -15.69 11.17
N HIS A 227 1.44 -15.77 12.51
CA HIS A 227 2.25 -16.69 13.31
C HIS A 227 1.27 -17.71 13.91
N PRO A 228 1.00 -18.83 13.20
CA PRO A 228 0.00 -19.78 13.65
C PRO A 228 0.48 -20.57 14.87
N SER A 229 -0.44 -20.92 15.76
CA SER A 229 -0.15 -21.49 17.08
C SER A 229 -0.44 -22.99 17.22
N ASN A 230 -0.85 -23.66 16.14
CA ASN A 230 -1.25 -25.06 16.16
C ASN A 230 -0.04 -26.01 16.07
N GLN A 231 -0.18 -27.24 16.58
CA GLN A 231 0.80 -28.30 16.33
C GLN A 231 0.90 -28.57 14.82
N ALA A 232 2.14 -28.68 14.32
CA ALA A 232 2.47 -28.84 12.89
C ALA A 232 2.06 -27.66 11.98
N ALA A 233 1.85 -26.47 12.56
CA ALA A 233 1.75 -25.24 11.79
C ALA A 233 3.14 -24.73 11.40
N PRO A 234 3.23 -23.91 10.32
CA PRO A 234 4.44 -23.19 10.00
C PRO A 234 4.79 -22.14 11.03
N ASP A 235 6.07 -21.81 11.10
CA ASP A 235 6.61 -20.84 12.04
C ASP A 235 6.21 -19.41 11.68
N SER A 236 6.07 -19.12 10.39
CA SER A 236 5.54 -17.84 9.92
C SER A 236 4.94 -18.01 8.53
N VAL A 237 3.90 -17.25 8.24
CA VAL A 237 3.25 -17.22 6.94
C VAL A 237 3.18 -15.79 6.45
N TRP A 238 3.65 -15.54 5.22
CA TRP A 238 3.50 -14.27 4.53
C TRP A 238 2.62 -14.47 3.31
N GLN A 239 1.47 -13.79 3.29
CA GLN A 239 0.61 -13.67 2.14
C GLN A 239 0.87 -12.30 1.48
N ILE A 240 1.37 -12.34 0.25
CA ILE A 240 1.69 -11.17 -0.54
C ILE A 240 0.61 -11.03 -1.61
N SER A 241 -0.24 -10.01 -1.46
CA SER A 241 -1.44 -9.85 -2.28
C SER A 241 -2.31 -11.12 -2.25
N ASP A 242 -3.05 -11.40 -3.32
CA ASP A 242 -3.96 -12.54 -3.42
C ASP A 242 -3.35 -13.71 -4.22
N SER A 243 -2.09 -13.60 -4.63
CA SER A 243 -1.45 -14.49 -5.62
C SER A 243 -0.20 -15.21 -5.11
N ILE A 244 0.40 -14.78 -4.01
CA ILE A 244 1.68 -15.30 -3.53
C ILE A 244 1.60 -15.65 -2.05
N LEU A 245 2.10 -16.84 -1.71
CA LEU A 245 2.20 -17.35 -0.35
C LEU A 245 3.63 -17.82 -0.07
N ILE A 246 4.20 -17.34 1.03
CA ILE A 246 5.50 -17.79 1.54
C ILE A 246 5.28 -18.36 2.94
N ILE A 247 5.77 -19.56 3.15
CA ILE A 247 5.62 -20.33 4.38
C ILE A 247 7.02 -20.60 4.92
N PHE A 248 7.25 -20.32 6.19
CA PHE A 248 8.58 -20.42 6.79
C PHE A 248 8.66 -21.58 7.80
N GLU A 249 9.80 -22.26 7.76
CA GLU A 249 10.29 -23.19 8.77
C GLU A 249 11.65 -22.64 9.24
N ALA A 250 11.75 -22.18 10.48
CA ALA A 250 12.89 -21.47 11.04
C ALA A 250 13.61 -22.30 12.11
N LYS A 251 14.88 -22.62 11.85
CA LYS A 251 15.77 -23.36 12.76
C LYS A 251 16.84 -22.44 13.34
N SER A 252 16.40 -21.46 14.14
CA SER A 252 17.29 -20.41 14.67
C SER A 252 18.20 -20.88 15.80
N ASP A 253 17.82 -21.93 16.52
CA ASP A 253 18.60 -22.55 17.60
C ASP A 253 19.65 -23.55 17.10
N GLU A 254 19.67 -23.88 15.81
CA GLU A 254 20.62 -24.80 15.24
C GLU A 254 21.98 -24.14 14.99
N ASN A 255 23.07 -24.80 15.38
CA ASN A 255 24.42 -24.36 15.05
C ASN A 255 24.66 -24.41 13.53
N LYS A 256 25.53 -23.50 13.05
CA LYS A 256 26.05 -23.47 11.68
C LYS A 256 26.74 -24.77 11.24
N GLU A 257 27.23 -25.54 12.20
CA GLU A 257 27.81 -26.86 11.93
C GLU A 257 26.70 -27.88 11.70
N GLY A 258 26.68 -28.48 10.52
CA GLY A 258 25.71 -29.51 10.18
C GLY A 258 25.13 -29.34 8.81
N GLY A 259 24.25 -30.28 8.47
CA GLY A 259 23.41 -30.19 7.29
C GLY A 259 21.96 -29.98 7.71
N ILE A 260 21.17 -29.41 6.83
CA ILE A 260 19.72 -29.38 6.96
C ILE A 260 19.22 -30.83 6.92
N SER A 261 18.45 -31.20 7.94
CA SER A 261 18.10 -32.58 8.26
C SER A 261 16.87 -33.06 7.50
N VAL A 262 16.67 -34.39 7.46
CA VAL A 262 15.46 -35.01 6.88
C VAL A 262 14.20 -34.54 7.59
N SER A 263 14.24 -34.37 8.92
CA SER A 263 13.08 -33.90 9.70
C SER A 263 12.70 -32.48 9.32
N THR A 264 13.68 -31.57 9.20
CA THR A 264 13.43 -30.18 8.77
C THR A 264 12.76 -30.13 7.40
N CYS A 265 13.25 -30.91 6.42
CA CYS A 265 12.63 -30.95 5.09
C CYS A 265 11.20 -31.51 5.13
N ARG A 266 10.93 -32.50 5.98
CA ARG A 266 9.58 -33.07 6.12
C ARG A 266 8.61 -32.10 6.80
N GLU A 267 9.07 -31.40 7.83
CA GLU A 267 8.31 -30.36 8.54
C GLU A 267 7.92 -29.26 7.55
N ALA A 268 8.90 -28.68 6.83
CA ALA A 268 8.66 -27.64 5.84
C ALA A 268 7.66 -28.07 4.73
N ASN A 269 7.79 -29.30 4.22
CA ASN A 269 6.84 -29.83 3.24
C ASN A 269 5.43 -30.02 3.79
N ASN A 270 5.30 -30.45 5.06
CA ASN A 270 4.00 -30.65 5.68
C ASN A 270 3.23 -29.34 5.88
N HIS A 271 3.92 -28.19 5.92
CA HIS A 271 3.25 -26.90 6.02
C HIS A 271 2.36 -26.57 4.83
N TYR A 272 2.61 -27.14 3.65
CA TYR A 272 1.68 -27.02 2.52
C TYR A 272 0.32 -27.66 2.83
N ASN A 273 0.30 -28.79 3.56
CA ASN A 273 -0.95 -29.42 3.98
C ASN A 273 -1.70 -28.53 4.98
N TRP A 274 -0.98 -27.94 5.94
CA TRP A 274 -1.55 -26.96 6.86
C TRP A 274 -2.15 -25.78 6.08
N ALA A 275 -1.39 -25.18 5.17
CA ALA A 275 -1.81 -24.02 4.39
C ALA A 275 -3.04 -24.31 3.53
N LYS A 276 -3.11 -25.50 2.92
CA LYS A 276 -4.28 -25.94 2.16
C LYS A 276 -5.55 -26.03 3.00
N SER A 277 -5.44 -26.41 4.27
CA SER A 277 -6.57 -26.53 5.19
C SER A 277 -6.98 -25.22 5.87
N SER A 278 -6.01 -24.32 6.10
CA SER A 278 -6.21 -23.12 6.94
C SER A 278 -6.38 -21.83 6.13
N ILE A 279 -5.79 -21.75 4.93
CA ILE A 279 -5.81 -20.53 4.12
C ILE A 279 -6.99 -20.55 3.16
N SER A 280 -7.88 -19.56 3.30
CA SER A 280 -9.00 -19.37 2.39
C SER A 280 -8.50 -19.11 0.96
N LEU A 281 -9.15 -19.72 -0.03
CA LEU A 281 -8.79 -19.59 -1.45
C LEU A 281 -7.34 -20.04 -1.77
N PHE A 282 -6.73 -20.91 -0.96
CA PHE A 282 -5.39 -21.46 -1.21
C PHE A 282 -5.19 -21.98 -2.64
N ASP A 283 -6.19 -22.65 -3.21
CA ASP A 283 -6.13 -23.17 -4.58
C ASP A 283 -6.06 -22.07 -5.66
N LYS A 284 -6.48 -20.84 -5.35
CA LYS A 284 -6.38 -19.69 -6.26
C LYS A 284 -5.04 -18.96 -6.18
N ILE A 285 -4.23 -19.23 -5.17
CA ILE A 285 -2.89 -18.64 -5.01
C ILE A 285 -1.97 -19.26 -6.07
N GLU A 286 -1.40 -18.44 -6.93
CA GLU A 286 -0.59 -18.89 -8.07
C GLU A 286 0.78 -19.41 -7.66
N LYS A 287 1.47 -18.66 -6.78
CA LYS A 287 2.83 -18.94 -6.35
C LYS A 287 2.88 -19.29 -4.87
N LYS A 288 3.50 -20.42 -4.53
CA LYS A 288 3.59 -20.93 -3.16
C LYS A 288 5.02 -21.39 -2.88
N TYR A 289 5.62 -20.89 -1.81
CA TYR A 289 7.00 -21.18 -1.45
C TYR A 289 7.08 -21.65 -0.01
N ALA A 290 7.82 -22.72 0.24
CA ALA A 290 8.20 -23.17 1.57
C ALA A 290 9.70 -22.91 1.75
N VAL A 291 10.04 -22.03 2.70
CA VAL A 291 11.37 -21.51 2.91
C VAL A 291 11.90 -22.01 4.25
N VAL A 292 13.03 -22.72 4.19
CA VAL A 292 13.79 -23.13 5.37
C VAL A 292 14.79 -22.02 5.72
N VAL A 293 14.65 -21.48 6.92
CA VAL A 293 15.53 -20.46 7.48
C VAL A 293 16.48 -21.11 8.47
N SER A 294 17.79 -21.08 8.21
CA SER A 294 18.78 -21.75 9.06
C SER A 294 20.16 -21.08 9.00
N HIS A 295 20.99 -21.35 10.02
CA HIS A 295 22.43 -21.05 10.02
C HIS A 295 23.24 -22.08 9.20
N ARG A 296 22.64 -23.23 8.86
CA ARG A 296 23.31 -24.31 8.12
C ARG A 296 23.25 -24.05 6.62
N GLU A 297 24.41 -23.88 6.00
CA GLU A 297 24.55 -23.64 4.56
C GLU A 297 24.65 -24.93 3.73
N LYS A 298 24.56 -26.10 4.38
CA LYS A 298 24.65 -27.40 3.73
C LYS A 298 23.40 -28.22 3.95
N ILE A 299 23.13 -29.16 3.06
CA ILE A 299 22.09 -30.17 3.22
C ILE A 299 22.69 -31.55 3.51
N ASP A 300 22.08 -32.33 4.40
CA ASP A 300 22.46 -33.73 4.59
C ASP A 300 22.11 -34.55 3.34
N LYS A 301 22.99 -35.45 2.90
CA LYS A 301 22.76 -36.30 1.71
C LYS A 301 21.45 -37.08 1.77
N GLN A 302 21.04 -37.50 2.97
CA GLN A 302 19.80 -38.24 3.19
C GLN A 302 18.54 -37.34 3.10
N ALA A 303 18.69 -36.03 3.27
CA ALA A 303 17.62 -35.05 3.20
C ALA A 303 17.32 -34.58 1.77
N LEU A 304 18.27 -34.76 0.84
CA LEU A 304 18.14 -34.34 -0.56
C LEU A 304 16.85 -34.83 -1.25
N PRO A 305 16.40 -36.10 -1.08
CA PRO A 305 15.14 -36.55 -1.69
C PRO A 305 13.89 -35.85 -1.16
N PHE A 306 13.99 -35.17 -0.02
CA PHE A 306 12.89 -34.44 0.62
C PHE A 306 13.00 -32.92 0.42
N ALA A 307 14.04 -32.43 -0.27
CA ALA A 307 14.30 -31.00 -0.47
C ALA A 307 13.61 -30.40 -1.71
N GLU A 308 12.93 -31.24 -2.49
CA GLU A 308 12.21 -30.80 -3.69
C GLU A 308 11.15 -29.75 -3.33
N ASN A 309 11.07 -28.66 -4.11
CA ASN A 309 10.14 -27.54 -3.90
C ASN A 309 10.28 -26.81 -2.55
N LEU A 310 11.41 -26.99 -1.86
CA LEU A 310 11.82 -26.19 -0.72
C LEU A 310 12.88 -25.18 -1.14
N TYR A 311 12.93 -24.06 -0.44
CA TYR A 311 13.87 -22.97 -0.66
C TYR A 311 14.66 -22.68 0.60
N PHE A 312 15.83 -22.09 0.44
CA PHE A 312 16.74 -21.79 1.53
C PHE A 312 16.91 -20.28 1.70
N MET A 313 16.87 -19.82 2.95
CA MET A 313 17.27 -18.47 3.31
C MET A 313 18.16 -18.52 4.55
N HIS A 314 19.35 -17.94 4.46
CA HIS A 314 20.24 -17.88 5.61
C HIS A 314 19.70 -16.90 6.68
N ILE A 315 19.89 -17.20 7.97
CA ILE A 315 19.40 -16.34 9.07
C ILE A 315 19.98 -14.92 9.00
N SER A 316 21.24 -14.77 8.61
CA SER A 316 21.82 -13.42 8.43
C SER A 316 21.04 -12.60 7.41
N ARG A 317 20.53 -13.24 6.34
CA ARG A 317 19.76 -12.54 5.31
C ARG A 317 18.45 -11.99 5.86
N VAL A 318 17.76 -12.74 6.73
CA VAL A 318 16.57 -12.23 7.43
C VAL A 318 16.89 -10.98 8.25
N ARG A 319 18.04 -10.97 8.94
CA ARG A 319 18.51 -9.83 9.72
C ARG A 319 18.89 -8.64 8.83
N GLU A 320 19.56 -8.88 7.71
CA GLU A 320 19.91 -7.85 6.71
C GLU A 320 18.66 -7.22 6.07
N ILE A 321 17.61 -8.02 5.80
CA ILE A 321 16.32 -7.52 5.33
C ILE A 321 15.71 -6.59 6.38
N PHE A 322 15.74 -6.99 7.66
CA PHE A 322 15.27 -6.15 8.78
C PHE A 322 16.04 -4.82 8.88
N GLU A 323 17.36 -4.87 8.88
CA GLU A 323 18.20 -3.67 8.93
C GLU A 323 17.90 -2.73 7.75
N SER A 324 17.76 -3.29 6.55
CA SER A 324 17.48 -2.53 5.34
C SER A 324 16.10 -1.88 5.37
N ILE A 325 15.04 -2.63 5.74
CA ILE A 325 13.67 -2.11 5.80
C ILE A 325 13.51 -1.10 6.95
N SER A 326 14.14 -1.33 8.11
CA SER A 326 14.09 -0.36 9.22
C SER A 326 14.76 0.96 8.83
N GLY A 327 15.85 0.91 8.06
CA GLY A 327 16.47 2.09 7.47
C GLY A 327 15.54 2.83 6.48
N VAL A 328 14.81 2.08 5.64
CA VAL A 328 13.79 2.64 4.73
C VAL A 328 12.67 3.33 5.53
N TYR A 329 12.14 2.69 6.57
CA TYR A 329 11.13 3.28 7.45
C TYR A 329 11.60 4.59 8.09
N ARG A 330 12.82 4.63 8.64
CA ARG A 330 13.40 5.85 9.25
C ARG A 330 13.56 6.99 8.22
N ARG A 331 14.03 6.68 7.02
CA ARG A 331 14.19 7.68 5.92
C ARG A 331 12.86 8.20 5.40
N LEU A 332 11.87 7.33 5.25
CA LEU A 332 10.56 7.71 4.75
C LEU A 332 9.80 8.52 5.79
N ARG A 333 9.87 8.16 7.07
CA ARG A 333 9.20 8.87 8.17
C ARG A 333 9.45 10.39 8.13
N SER A 334 10.68 10.83 7.86
CA SER A 334 11.02 12.26 7.77
C SER A 334 10.50 12.96 6.52
N GLN A 335 10.04 12.20 5.52
CA GLN A 335 9.53 12.70 4.24
C GLN A 335 8.00 12.81 4.20
N PHE A 336 7.28 12.19 5.15
CA PHE A 336 5.81 12.21 5.20
C PHE A 336 5.19 13.60 5.37
N THR A 337 5.93 14.57 5.89
CA THR A 337 5.46 15.97 6.01
C THR A 337 5.69 16.79 4.75
N THR A 338 6.50 16.29 3.82
CA THR A 338 6.97 17.03 2.63
C THR A 338 6.20 16.66 1.38
N TYR A 339 5.80 15.40 1.27
CA TYR A 339 5.15 14.85 0.08
C TYR A 339 3.68 14.56 0.32
N ASP A 340 2.89 14.63 -0.75
CA ASP A 340 1.52 14.15 -0.70
C ASP A 340 1.45 12.61 -0.69
N GLU A 341 0.23 12.09 -0.62
CA GLU A 341 -0.03 10.66 -0.45
C GLU A 341 0.43 9.81 -1.65
N GLU A 342 0.37 10.34 -2.89
CA GLU A 342 0.78 9.60 -4.09
C GLU A 342 2.29 9.66 -4.30
N GLU A 343 2.89 10.82 -4.02
CA GLU A 343 4.34 11.03 -4.07
C GLU A 343 5.08 10.17 -3.06
N ILE A 344 4.61 10.11 -1.80
CA ILE A 344 5.25 9.30 -0.76
C ILE A 344 5.17 7.81 -1.12
N GLN A 345 4.08 7.38 -1.73
CA GLN A 345 3.91 5.99 -2.14
C GLN A 345 4.84 5.61 -3.29
N SER A 346 4.98 6.49 -4.27
CA SER A 346 5.94 6.31 -5.37
C SER A 346 7.37 6.15 -4.83
N LYS A 347 7.74 6.99 -3.85
CA LYS A 347 9.04 6.89 -3.16
C LYS A 347 9.22 5.60 -2.37
N ILE A 348 8.16 5.10 -1.71
CA ILE A 348 8.21 3.79 -1.04
C ILE A 348 8.57 2.70 -2.05
N MET A 349 7.88 2.66 -3.19
CA MET A 349 8.15 1.66 -4.23
C MET A 349 9.59 1.77 -4.78
N GLU A 350 10.08 2.99 -5.02
CA GLU A 350 11.45 3.24 -5.47
C GLU A 350 12.51 2.76 -4.46
N GLU A 351 12.35 3.10 -3.18
CA GLU A 351 13.27 2.69 -2.11
C GLU A 351 13.27 1.17 -1.91
N LEU A 352 12.09 0.52 -1.97
CA LEU A 352 11.99 -0.94 -1.91
C LEU A 352 12.71 -1.60 -3.09
N ALA A 353 12.45 -1.14 -4.31
CA ALA A 353 13.10 -1.68 -5.52
C ALA A 353 14.62 -1.49 -5.48
N GLN A 354 15.09 -0.30 -5.07
CA GLN A 354 16.52 -0.02 -4.94
C GLN A 354 17.21 -0.93 -3.91
N LYS A 355 16.51 -1.24 -2.81
CA LYS A 355 17.02 -2.14 -1.76
C LYS A 355 16.71 -3.62 -2.00
N LYS A 356 16.04 -3.96 -3.11
CA LYS A 356 15.58 -5.32 -3.43
C LYS A 356 14.69 -5.92 -2.33
N LEU A 357 13.83 -5.09 -1.76
CA LEU A 357 12.88 -5.44 -0.69
C LEU A 357 11.43 -5.45 -1.18
N ASP A 358 11.20 -5.09 -2.45
CA ASP A 358 9.89 -5.23 -3.07
C ASP A 358 9.54 -6.73 -3.25
N PRO A 359 8.23 -7.07 -3.29
CA PRO A 359 7.76 -8.42 -3.56
C PRO A 359 8.47 -9.15 -4.70
N GLU A 360 8.69 -8.48 -5.84
CA GLU A 360 9.29 -9.10 -7.02
C GLU A 360 10.72 -9.55 -6.73
N SER A 361 11.53 -8.64 -6.15
CA SER A 361 12.90 -8.94 -5.75
C SER A 361 13.00 -10.07 -4.72
N ILE A 362 12.12 -10.08 -3.71
CA ILE A 362 12.10 -11.13 -2.68
C ILE A 362 11.77 -12.49 -3.30
N ILE A 363 10.80 -12.54 -4.20
CA ILE A 363 10.44 -13.80 -4.88
C ILE A 363 11.55 -14.28 -5.79
N MET A 364 12.18 -13.40 -6.57
CA MET A 364 13.34 -13.74 -7.39
C MET A 364 14.50 -14.28 -6.54
N GLU A 365 14.75 -13.68 -5.37
CA GLU A 365 15.78 -14.15 -4.43
C GLU A 365 15.46 -15.56 -3.92
N ILE A 366 14.24 -15.81 -3.45
CA ILE A 366 13.79 -17.13 -3.00
C ILE A 366 13.93 -18.16 -4.11
N GLU A 367 13.42 -17.88 -5.31
CA GLU A 367 13.49 -18.78 -6.47
C GLU A 367 14.93 -19.11 -6.88
N SER A 368 15.90 -18.24 -6.59
CA SER A 368 17.32 -18.45 -6.88
C SER A 368 18.03 -19.41 -5.91
N MET A 369 17.43 -19.68 -4.75
CA MET A 369 18.02 -20.49 -3.67
C MET A 369 17.17 -21.74 -3.35
N PRO A 370 16.93 -22.66 -4.31
CA PRO A 370 16.25 -23.91 -4.00
C PRO A 370 17.13 -24.79 -3.10
N LEU A 371 16.50 -25.42 -2.12
CA LEU A 371 17.17 -26.14 -1.03
C LEU A 371 17.95 -27.36 -1.52
N ASP A 372 17.52 -27.99 -2.60
CA ASP A 372 18.19 -29.13 -3.22
C ASP A 372 19.50 -28.76 -3.97
N LYS A 373 19.74 -27.47 -4.20
CA LYS A 373 20.95 -26.97 -4.88
C LYS A 373 22.03 -26.45 -3.93
N ILE A 374 21.78 -26.35 -2.63
CA ILE A 374 22.82 -25.94 -1.67
C ILE A 374 23.87 -27.06 -1.52
N PRO A 375 25.11 -26.75 -1.10
CA PRO A 375 26.17 -27.76 -0.98
C PRO A 375 25.80 -28.92 -0.05
N GLN A 376 26.26 -30.13 -0.36
CA GLN A 376 26.04 -31.29 0.50
C GLN A 376 27.06 -31.34 1.64
N LYS A 377 26.63 -31.84 2.79
CA LYS A 377 27.50 -32.18 3.92
C LYS A 377 28.33 -33.43 3.67
#